data_AF-A0A3A6PRE8-F1
#
_entry.id   AF-A0A3A6PRE8-F1
#
_cell.length_a   1.000
_cell.length_b   1.000
_cell.length_c   1.000
_cell.angle_alpha   90.00
_cell.angle_beta   90.00
_cell.angle_gamma   90.00
#
_symmetry.space_group_name_H-M   'P 1'
#
loop_
_entity.id
_entity.type
_entity.pdbx_description
1 polymer ?
#
loop_
_entity_poly.entity_id
_entity_poly.type
_entity_poly.pdbx_seq_one_letter_code
_entity_poly.pdbx_strand_id
1 'polypeptide(L)'
;MTAGDLVAFHQDGEYVGVGRIKTTFEDDNEWATTTVWDDTSTPLIYTVADFIPVAVPTTAVHRIFGYADGYSPPALMRVAANRVTNRSEAIKQALKQYTAKYS
;
A
#
# COMPACT_ATOMS: atom_id res chain seq x y z
N MET A 1 -6.10 -5.51 8.20
CA MET A 1 -4.88 -6.09 7.56
C MET A 1 -4.08 -6.79 8.64
N THR A 2 -3.35 -7.84 8.29
CA THR A 2 -2.54 -8.62 9.24
C THR A 2 -1.06 -8.51 8.92
N ALA A 3 -0.20 -8.83 9.90
CA ALA A 3 1.24 -8.88 9.70
C ALA A 3 1.60 -9.71 8.46
N GLY A 4 2.51 -9.18 7.64
CA GLY A 4 2.95 -9.79 6.39
C GLY A 4 2.16 -9.36 5.14
N ASP A 5 0.98 -8.74 5.28
CA ASP A 5 0.22 -8.22 4.13
C ASP A 5 1.04 -7.18 3.36
N LEU A 6 1.07 -7.30 2.04
CA LEU A 6 1.66 -6.29 1.15
C LEU A 6 0.74 -5.08 1.07
N VAL A 7 1.30 -3.89 1.27
CA VAL A 7 0.60 -2.62 1.11
C VAL A 7 1.31 -1.79 0.06
N ALA A 8 0.54 -1.16 -0.80
CA ALA A 8 1.02 -0.25 -1.84
C ALA A 8 0.43 1.14 -1.58
N PHE A 9 1.29 2.15 -1.61
CA PHE A 9 0.96 3.54 -1.36
C PHE A 9 0.87 4.25 -2.70
N HIS A 10 -0.23 4.97 -2.93
CA HIS A 10 -0.37 5.80 -4.12
C HIS A 10 -0.77 7.22 -3.74
N GLN A 11 -0.28 8.18 -4.52
CA GLN A 11 -0.55 9.60 -4.38
C GLN A 11 -0.44 10.24 -5.77
N ASP A 12 -1.28 11.23 -6.06
CA ASP A 12 -1.20 12.07 -7.27
C ASP A 12 -1.09 11.28 -8.59
N GLY A 13 -1.78 10.14 -8.67
CA GLY A 13 -1.82 9.30 -9.87
C GLY A 13 -0.68 8.29 -10.00
N GLU A 14 0.22 8.20 -9.02
CA GLU A 14 1.35 7.27 -9.00
C GLU A 14 1.37 6.41 -7.73
N TYR A 15 1.85 5.18 -7.86
CA TYR A 15 2.34 4.42 -6.72
C TYR A 15 3.71 4.93 -6.35
N VAL A 16 3.85 5.35 -5.08
CA VAL A 16 5.04 5.99 -4.51
C VAL A 16 5.84 5.05 -3.60
N GLY A 17 5.24 3.93 -3.19
CA GLY A 17 5.90 2.99 -2.31
C GLY A 17 5.18 1.66 -2.15
N VAL A 18 5.92 0.67 -1.70
CA VAL A 18 5.39 -0.62 -1.25
C VAL A 18 6.06 -1.05 0.04
N GLY A 19 5.32 -1.74 0.89
CA GLY A 19 5.85 -2.27 2.16
C GLY A 19 5.02 -3.45 2.65
N ARG A 20 5.36 -3.94 3.84
CA ARG A 20 4.61 -5.01 4.51
C ARG A 20 4.10 -4.53 5.86
N ILE A 21 2.88 -4.91 6.21
CA ILE A 21 2.38 -4.69 7.57
C ILE A 21 3.25 -5.47 8.55
N LYS A 22 3.78 -4.77 9.56
CA LYS A 22 4.55 -5.40 10.63
C LYS A 22 3.66 -5.68 11.84
N THR A 23 3.01 -4.66 12.34
CA THR A 23 2.15 -4.71 13.53
C THR A 23 0.94 -3.83 13.32
N THR A 24 -0.22 -4.35 13.74
CA THR A 24 -1.48 -3.64 13.83
C THR A 24 -1.86 -3.55 15.29
N PHE A 25 -2.25 -2.38 15.78
CA PHE A 25 -2.72 -2.20 17.16
C PHE A 25 -3.74 -1.07 17.25
N GLU A 26 -4.58 -1.11 18.28
CA GLU A 26 -5.52 -0.05 18.59
C GLU A 26 -4.86 0.95 19.55
N ASP A 27 -5.13 2.24 19.36
CA ASP A 27 -4.59 3.32 20.19
C ASP A 27 -5.52 3.64 21.38
N ASP A 28 -5.91 2.60 22.12
CA ASP A 28 -6.97 2.70 23.16
C ASP A 28 -6.64 3.68 24.29
N ASN A 29 -5.35 3.92 24.53
CA ASN A 29 -4.86 4.86 25.54
C ASN A 29 -4.48 6.22 24.96
N GLU A 30 -4.81 6.47 23.68
CA GLU A 30 -4.46 7.68 22.93
C GLU A 30 -2.94 8.00 22.96
N TRP A 31 -2.09 7.00 23.19
CA TRP A 31 -0.66 7.23 23.35
C TRP A 31 -0.05 7.70 22.02
N ALA A 32 -0.38 7.06 20.91
CA ALA A 32 0.15 7.45 19.61
C ALA A 32 -0.44 8.79 19.14
N THR A 33 -1.73 9.00 19.39
CA THR A 33 -2.47 10.23 19.10
C THR A 33 -2.05 11.43 19.98
N THR A 34 -1.30 11.21 21.06
CA THR A 34 -0.75 12.30 21.89
C THR A 34 0.76 12.44 21.80
N THR A 35 1.45 11.41 21.31
CA THR A 35 2.93 11.37 21.28
C THR A 35 3.50 11.49 19.87
N VAL A 36 2.78 11.07 18.84
CA VAL A 36 3.31 10.96 17.46
C VAL A 36 2.68 11.99 16.52
N TRP A 37 1.39 12.30 16.66
CA TRP A 37 0.68 13.33 15.90
C TRP A 37 -0.39 13.98 16.79
N ASP A 38 -0.60 15.29 16.69
CA ASP A 38 -1.44 16.02 17.67
C ASP A 38 -2.95 16.04 17.36
N ASP A 39 -3.38 15.76 16.11
CA ASP A 39 -4.72 16.15 15.66
C ASP A 39 -5.47 15.08 14.86
N THR A 40 -5.24 13.79 15.13
CA THR A 40 -6.01 12.74 14.43
C THR A 40 -6.28 11.55 15.34
N SER A 41 -7.51 11.51 15.87
CA SER A 41 -8.03 10.30 16.50
C SER A 41 -8.10 9.19 15.45
N THR A 42 -7.15 8.25 15.54
CA THR A 42 -7.11 7.06 14.69
C THR A 42 -7.13 5.84 15.59
N PRO A 43 -8.27 5.15 15.72
CA PRO A 43 -8.39 4.04 16.64
C PRO A 43 -7.57 2.82 16.21
N LEU A 44 -7.09 2.78 14.95
CA LEU A 44 -6.38 1.64 14.39
C LEU A 44 -5.12 2.05 13.65
N ILE A 45 -3.97 1.61 14.16
CA ILE A 45 -2.65 1.96 13.66
C ILE A 45 -2.02 0.75 12.98
N TYR A 46 -1.39 1.02 11.84
CA TYR A 46 -0.64 0.05 11.06
C TYR A 46 0.81 0.50 10.92
N THR A 47 1.74 -0.33 11.36
CA THR A 47 3.17 -0.11 11.13
C THR A 47 3.63 -0.83 9.87
N VAL A 48 4.53 -0.19 9.12
CA VAL A 48 5.01 -0.68 7.83
C VAL A 48 6.50 -1.00 7.95
N ALA A 49 6.90 -2.20 7.55
CA ALA A 49 8.28 -2.63 7.41
C ALA A 49 8.66 -2.81 5.94
N ASP A 50 9.96 -2.86 5.68
CA ASP A 50 10.53 -3.09 4.35
C ASP A 50 9.97 -2.16 3.29
N PHE A 51 9.80 -0.89 3.65
CA PHE A 51 9.31 0.14 2.72
C PHE A 51 10.32 0.32 1.59
N ILE A 52 9.83 0.27 0.36
CA ILE A 52 10.61 0.47 -0.86
C ILE A 52 9.90 1.55 -1.66
N PRO A 53 10.57 2.70 -1.91
CA PRO A 53 10.01 3.71 -2.79
C PRO A 53 9.92 3.16 -4.22
N VAL A 54 8.85 3.50 -4.91
CA VAL A 54 8.65 3.20 -6.33
C VAL A 54 8.07 4.44 -7.01
N ALA A 55 8.21 4.52 -8.33
CA ALA A 55 7.57 5.54 -9.15
C ALA A 55 6.89 4.82 -10.31
N VAL A 56 5.59 4.56 -10.18
CA VAL A 56 4.83 3.80 -11.17
C VAL A 56 3.44 4.43 -11.35
N PRO A 57 3.03 4.82 -12.57
CA PRO A 57 1.69 5.31 -12.82
C PRO A 57 0.62 4.31 -12.37
N THR A 58 -0.41 4.79 -11.66
CA THR A 58 -1.52 3.96 -11.18
C THR A 58 -2.19 3.18 -12.31
N THR A 59 -2.31 3.79 -13.49
CA THR A 59 -2.83 3.15 -14.72
C THR A 59 -2.06 1.90 -15.13
N ALA A 60 -0.74 1.90 -15.00
CA ALA A 60 0.10 0.73 -15.32
C ALA A 60 -0.18 -0.42 -14.35
N VAL A 61 -0.33 -0.11 -13.06
CA VAL A 61 -0.61 -1.08 -12.01
C VAL A 61 -2.04 -1.60 -12.10
N HIS A 62 -3.00 -0.73 -12.39
CA HIS A 62 -4.40 -1.10 -12.57
C HIS A 62 -4.60 -2.10 -13.70
N ARG A 63 -3.85 -1.94 -14.79
CA ARG A 63 -3.81 -2.92 -15.89
C ARG A 63 -3.28 -4.28 -15.43
N ILE A 64 -2.23 -4.32 -14.61
CA ILE A 64 -1.68 -5.58 -14.04
C ILE A 64 -2.75 -6.32 -13.22
N PHE A 65 -3.59 -5.58 -12.50
CA PHE A 65 -4.67 -6.12 -11.69
C PHE A 65 -5.99 -6.34 -12.44
N GLY A 66 -6.08 -6.00 -13.72
CA GLY A 66 -7.32 -6.10 -14.50
C GLY A 66 -8.43 -5.17 -14.00
N TYR A 67 -8.08 -3.99 -13.48
CA TYR A 67 -9.04 -2.92 -13.25
C TYR A 67 -9.35 -2.20 -14.56
N ALA A 68 -10.57 -1.65 -14.67
CA ALA A 68 -10.96 -0.85 -15.82
C ALA A 68 -10.15 0.45 -15.90
N ASP A 69 -10.00 1.00 -17.10
CA ASP A 69 -9.37 2.31 -17.27
C ASP A 69 -10.17 3.39 -16.51
N GLY A 70 -9.47 4.31 -15.86
CA GLY A 70 -10.09 5.36 -15.02
C GLY A 70 -10.54 4.89 -13.63
N TYR A 71 -10.35 3.61 -13.29
CA TYR A 71 -10.57 3.13 -11.92
C TYR A 71 -9.60 3.82 -10.96
N SER A 72 -10.12 4.37 -9.87
CA SER A 72 -9.33 4.88 -8.74
C SER A 72 -9.77 4.13 -7.47
N PRO A 73 -8.85 3.47 -6.75
CA PRO A 73 -9.19 2.82 -5.50
C PRO A 73 -9.70 3.83 -4.47
N PRO A 74 -10.64 3.44 -3.58
CA PRO A 74 -10.93 4.20 -2.37
C PRO A 74 -9.69 4.25 -1.45
N ALA A 75 -9.70 5.15 -0.45
CA ALA A 75 -8.57 5.44 0.45
C ALA A 75 -7.86 4.19 1.04
N LEU A 76 -8.63 3.12 1.32
CA LEU A 76 -8.07 1.81 1.63
C LEU A 76 -8.86 0.74 0.86
N MET A 77 -8.17 -0.04 0.04
CA MET A 77 -8.78 -1.11 -0.75
C MET A 77 -8.02 -2.42 -0.57
N ARG A 78 -8.74 -3.47 -0.19
CA ARG A 78 -8.20 -4.83 -0.29
C ARG A 78 -8.32 -5.32 -1.73
N VAL A 79 -7.19 -5.69 -2.34
CA VAL A 79 -7.21 -6.32 -3.66
C VAL A 79 -7.95 -7.66 -3.57
N ALA A 80 -8.87 -7.91 -4.50
CA ALA A 80 -9.70 -9.11 -4.50
C ALA A 80 -8.85 -10.39 -4.52
N ALA A 81 -9.17 -11.37 -3.66
CA ALA A 81 -8.34 -12.56 -3.45
C ALA A 81 -8.06 -13.35 -4.73
N ASN A 82 -9.02 -13.41 -5.66
CA ASN A 82 -8.88 -14.07 -6.96
C ASN A 82 -7.88 -13.39 -7.92
N ARG A 83 -7.45 -12.15 -7.62
CA ARG A 83 -6.43 -11.41 -8.39
C ARG A 83 -5.03 -11.53 -7.78
N VAL A 84 -4.90 -12.08 -6.57
CA VAL A 84 -3.67 -12.08 -5.75
C VAL A 84 -3.12 -13.50 -5.53
N THR A 85 -3.58 -14.51 -6.27
CA THR A 85 -3.32 -15.93 -5.96
C THR A 85 -1.86 -16.43 -6.04
N ASN A 86 -0.89 -15.60 -6.42
CA ASN A 86 0.54 -15.83 -6.18
C ASN A 86 1.39 -14.59 -6.51
N ARG A 87 0.75 -13.41 -6.44
CA ARG A 87 1.24 -12.23 -7.15
C ARG A 87 1.81 -11.15 -6.25
N SER A 88 1.70 -11.19 -4.92
CA SER A 88 2.21 -10.08 -4.08
C SER A 88 3.70 -9.81 -4.32
N GLU A 89 4.54 -10.84 -4.30
CA GLU A 89 5.96 -10.71 -4.67
C GLU A 89 6.15 -10.41 -6.15
N ALA A 90 5.31 -10.96 -7.05
CA ALA A 90 5.37 -10.63 -8.48
C ALA A 90 4.96 -9.17 -8.78
N ILE A 91 4.05 -8.59 -8.00
CA ILE A 91 3.58 -7.21 -8.06
C ILE A 91 4.69 -6.31 -7.50
N LYS A 92 5.24 -6.66 -6.34
CA LYS A 92 6.41 -5.98 -5.78
C LYS A 92 7.57 -5.97 -6.79
N GLN A 93 7.84 -7.11 -7.42
CA GLN A 93 8.87 -7.25 -8.43
C GLN A 93 8.54 -6.49 -9.72
N ALA A 94 7.29 -6.51 -10.19
CA ALA A 94 6.87 -5.77 -11.37
C ALA A 94 6.97 -4.26 -11.15
N LEU A 95 6.59 -3.76 -9.96
CA LEU A 95 6.74 -2.36 -9.59
C LEU A 95 8.22 -1.96 -9.56
N LYS A 96 9.08 -2.78 -8.93
CA LYS A 96 10.53 -2.56 -8.92
C LYS A 96 11.14 -2.54 -10.33
N GLN A 97 10.77 -3.50 -11.17
CA GLN A 97 11.26 -3.61 -12.55
C GLN A 97 10.79 -2.43 -13.41
N TYR A 98 9.55 -2.00 -13.24
CA TYR A 98 9.04 -0.82 -13.93
C TYR A 98 9.86 0.41 -13.54
N THR A 99 10.02 0.67 -12.24
CA THR A 99 10.83 1.79 -11.77
C THR A 99 12.24 1.72 -12.35
N ALA A 100 12.94 0.60 -12.23
CA ALA A 100 14.30 0.45 -12.76
C ALA A 100 14.40 0.65 -14.29
N LYS A 101 13.35 0.36 -15.05
CA LYS A 101 13.31 0.53 -16.51
C LYS A 101 13.09 1.98 -16.95
N TYR A 102 12.44 2.79 -16.11
CA TYR A 102 12.03 4.15 -16.45
C TYR A 102 12.65 5.21 -15.51
N SER A 103 13.70 4.84 -14.77
CA SER A 103 14.56 5.73 -13.97
C SER A 103 15.65 6.40 -14.80
#